data_AF-A0A359D6P5-F1
#
_entry.id   AF-A0A359D6P5-F1
#
_cell.length_a   1.000
_cell.length_b   1.000
_cell.length_c   1.000
_cell.angle_alpha   90.00
_cell.angle_beta   90.00
_cell.angle_gamma   90.00
#
_symmetry.space_group_name_H-M   'P 1'
#
loop_
_entity.id
_entity.type
_entity.pdbx_description
1 polymer ?
#
loop_
_entity_poly.entity_id
_entity_poly.type
_entity_poly.pdbx_seq_one_letter_code
_entity_poly.pdbx_strand_id
1 'polypeptide(L)'
;MDPRYHSEEVSNELLLTCSALREVGLDQEANLFREAVFDRQYVDLALQGLRMRVHHASPDDGKFANQTAYRLLERLNRLLA
;
A
#
# COMPACT_ATOMS: atom_id res chain seq x y z
N MET A 1 11.62 -12.45 6.96
CA MET A 1 11.45 -12.00 5.57
C MET A 1 10.67 -13.06 4.84
N ASP A 2 9.47 -12.74 4.37
CA ASP A 2 8.65 -13.67 3.62
C ASP A 2 9.19 -13.80 2.17
N PRO A 3 9.51 -15.02 1.69
CA PRO A 3 10.02 -15.20 0.33
C PRO A 3 9.02 -14.73 -0.73
N ARG A 4 7.71 -14.69 -0.42
CA ARG A 4 6.65 -14.22 -1.33
C ARG A 4 6.84 -12.76 -1.76
N TYR A 5 7.57 -11.96 -0.97
CA TYR A 5 7.79 -10.54 -1.26
C TYR A 5 8.83 -10.26 -2.35
N HIS A 6 9.53 -11.29 -2.84
CA HIS A 6 10.66 -11.13 -3.76
C HIS A 6 10.28 -11.35 -5.23
N SER A 7 9.00 -11.57 -5.56
CA SER A 7 8.58 -11.70 -6.95
C SER A 7 8.58 -10.35 -7.68
N GLU A 8 8.76 -10.40 -8.99
CA GLU A 8 8.65 -9.23 -9.86
C GLU A 8 7.23 -8.64 -9.80
N GLU A 9 6.21 -9.50 -9.69
CA GLU A 9 4.81 -9.11 -9.55
C GLU A 9 4.57 -8.27 -8.29
N VAL A 10 5.13 -8.67 -7.15
CA VAL A 10 5.06 -7.89 -5.91
C VAL A 10 5.80 -6.56 -6.05
N SER A 11 6.94 -6.55 -6.74
CA SER A 11 7.69 -5.31 -6.98
C SER A 11 6.87 -4.30 -7.78
N ASN A 12 6.21 -4.77 -8.84
CA ASN A 12 5.34 -3.95 -9.69
C ASN A 12 4.12 -3.45 -8.90
N GLU A 13 3.51 -4.29 -8.07
CA GLU A 13 2.33 -3.91 -7.30
C GLU A 13 2.67 -2.91 -6.19
N LEU A 14 3.84 -3.02 -5.55
CA LEU A 14 4.31 -2.04 -4.57
C LEU A 14 4.59 -0.68 -5.22
N LEU A 15 5.18 -0.66 -6.42
CA LEU A 15 5.40 0.57 -7.20
C LEU A 15 4.08 1.22 -7.62
N LEU A 16 3.14 0.43 -8.13
CA LEU A 16 1.81 0.90 -8.52
C LEU A 16 1.07 1.49 -7.32
N THR A 17 1.12 0.79 -6.18
CA THR A 17 0.51 1.25 -4.93
C THR A 17 1.14 2.55 -4.45
N CYS A 18 2.48 2.66 -4.48
CA CYS A 18 3.20 3.88 -4.15
C CYS A 18 2.73 5.07 -4.99
N SER A 19 2.68 4.92 -6.32
CA SER A 19 2.26 5.98 -7.24
C SER A 19 0.80 6.39 -7.01
N ALA A 20 -0.11 5.41 -6.92
CA ALA A 20 -1.53 5.67 -6.74
C ALA A 20 -1.86 6.35 -5.40
N LEU A 21 -1.16 5.98 -4.32
CA LEU A 21 -1.29 6.66 -3.02
C LEU A 21 -0.83 8.12 -3.09
N ARG A 22 0.25 8.38 -3.83
CA ARG A 22 0.78 9.74 -4.00
C ARG A 22 -0.17 10.64 -4.80
N GLU A 23 -0.80 10.10 -5.84
CA GLU A 23 -1.80 10.82 -6.64
C GLU A 23 -3.01 11.27 -5.81
N VAL A 24 -3.37 10.52 -4.76
CA VAL A 24 -4.50 10.86 -3.88
C VAL A 24 -4.09 11.58 -2.60
N GLY A 25 -2.83 12.01 -2.47
CA GLY A 25 -2.32 12.77 -1.33
C GLY A 25 -2.03 11.95 -0.07
N LEU A 26 -1.88 10.63 -0.20
CA LEU A 26 -1.47 9.72 0.89
C LEU A 26 0.05 9.52 0.88
N ASP A 27 0.79 10.62 1.01
CA ASP A 27 2.25 10.64 0.90
C ASP A 27 2.96 9.81 1.97
N GLN A 28 2.41 9.74 3.18
CA GLN A 28 3.02 9.00 4.28
C GLN A 28 3.02 7.50 3.99
N GLU A 29 1.88 6.97 3.54
CA GLU A 29 1.75 5.58 3.13
C GLU A 29 2.58 5.32 1.86
N ALA A 30 2.55 6.22 0.87
CA ALA A 30 3.35 6.09 -0.34
C ALA A 30 4.86 5.96 -0.03
N ASN A 31 5.37 6.71 0.96
CA ASN A 31 6.77 6.60 1.38
C ASN A 31 7.10 5.20 1.96
N LEU A 32 6.18 4.60 2.73
CA LEU A 32 6.38 3.24 3.24
C LEU A 32 6.43 2.20 2.11
N PHE A 33 5.57 2.35 1.10
CA PHE A 33 5.61 1.50 -0.10
C PHE A 33 6.89 1.69 -0.90
N ARG A 34 7.40 2.92 -0.99
CA ARG A 34 8.70 3.20 -1.62
C ARG A 34 9.83 2.48 -0.88
N GLU A 35 9.88 2.53 0.45
CA GLU A 35 10.88 1.78 1.22
C GLU A 35 10.74 0.27 0.98
N ALA A 36 9.51 -0.24 0.93
CA ALA A 36 9.21 -1.65 0.69
C ALA A 36 9.65 -2.18 -0.69
N VAL A 37 9.87 -1.29 -1.67
CA VAL A 37 10.44 -1.65 -2.98
C VAL A 37 11.94 -1.95 -2.84
N PHE A 38 12.67 -1.15 -2.06
CA PHE A 38 14.11 -1.32 -1.86
C PHE A 38 14.44 -2.35 -0.78
N ASP A 39 13.60 -2.42 0.26
CA ASP A 39 13.84 -3.26 1.42
C ASP A 39 12.54 -3.98 1.85
N ARG A 40 12.52 -5.29 1.62
CA ARG A 40 11.31 -6.12 1.79
C ARG A 40 10.84 -6.26 3.23
N GLN A 41 11.64 -5.83 4.21
CA GLN A 41 11.24 -5.85 5.62
C GLN A 41 10.15 -4.82 5.91
N TYR A 42 10.03 -3.79 5.05
CA TYR A 42 9.02 -2.75 5.17
C TYR A 42 7.67 -3.12 4.54
N VAL A 43 7.57 -4.24 3.83
CA VAL A 43 6.30 -4.66 3.17
C VAL A 43 5.19 -4.83 4.21
N ASP A 44 5.46 -5.55 5.29
CA ASP A 44 4.48 -5.75 6.37
C ASP A 44 4.07 -4.42 7.03
N LEU A 45 5.04 -3.52 7.24
CA LEU A 45 4.79 -2.21 7.82
C LEU A 45 3.95 -1.33 6.88
N ALA A 46 4.24 -1.35 5.58
CA ALA A 46 3.50 -0.60 4.56
C ALA A 46 2.05 -1.10 4.46
N LEU A 47 1.85 -2.42 4.47
CA LEU A 47 0.51 -3.03 4.48
C LEU A 47 -0.26 -2.68 5.75
N GLN A 48 0.40 -2.70 6.92
CA GLN A 48 -0.23 -2.31 8.18
C GLN A 48 -0.61 -0.83 8.17
N GLY A 49 0.27 0.06 7.69
CA GLY A 49 -0.02 1.49 7.54
C GLY A 49 -1.24 1.73 6.65
N LEU A 50 -1.30 1.05 5.50
CA LEU A 50 -2.43 1.14 4.59
C LEU A 50 -3.74 0.61 5.21
N ARG A 51 -3.68 -0.50 5.94
CA ARG A 51 -4.84 -1.06 6.68
C ARG A 51 -5.37 -0.08 7.70
N MET A 52 -4.48 0.52 8.50
CA MET A 52 -4.85 1.52 9.49
C MET A 52 -5.49 2.74 8.83
N ARG A 53 -4.92 3.23 7.72
CA ARG A 53 -5.48 4.36 6.97
C ARG A 53 -6.89 4.07 6.49
N VAL A 54 -7.13 2.89 5.92
CA VAL A 54 -8.44 2.45 5.44
C VAL A 54 -9.44 2.31 6.59
N HIS A 55 -9.02 1.77 7.73
CA HIS A 55 -9.89 1.59 8.90
C HIS A 55 -10.24 2.90 9.61
N HIS A 56 -9.32 3.86 9.65
CA HIS A 56 -9.49 5.13 10.34
C HIS A 56 -10.04 6.25 9.47
N ALA A 57 -10.29 6.00 8.19
CA ALA A 57 -10.82 7.02 7.29
C ALA A 57 -12.21 7.50 7.76
N SER A 58 -12.30 8.79 8.07
CA SER A 58 -13.57 9.45 8.36
C SER A 58 -14.43 9.54 7.09
N PRO A 59 -15.77 9.56 7.19
CA PRO A 59 -16.66 9.81 6.04
C PRO A 59 -16.38 11.13 5.29
N ASP A 60 -15.77 12.10 5.98
CA ASP A 60 -15.36 13.41 5.45
C ASP A 60 -13.92 13.44 4.90
N ASP A 61 -13.09 12.44 5.24
CA ASP A 61 -11.74 12.33 4.69
C ASP A 61 -11.82 11.81 3.25
N GLY A 62 -11.73 12.71 2.28
CA GLY A 62 -11.44 12.45 0.88
C GLY A 62 -11.90 11.08 0.38
N LYS A 63 -13.21 10.91 0.16
CA LYS A 63 -13.83 9.63 -0.26
C LYS A 63 -13.05 8.91 -1.37
N PHE A 64 -12.48 9.67 -2.29
CA PHE A 64 -11.66 9.15 -3.38
C PHE A 64 -10.34 8.53 -2.89
N ALA A 65 -9.60 9.21 -2.00
CA ALA A 65 -8.34 8.70 -1.44
C ALA A 65 -8.56 7.41 -0.64
N ASN A 66 -9.62 7.37 0.18
CA ASN A 66 -9.94 6.16 0.93
C ASN A 66 -10.37 4.99 0.04
N GLN A 67 -11.19 5.25 -0.99
CA GLN A 67 -11.56 4.21 -1.97
C GLN A 67 -10.34 3.68 -2.72
N THR A 68 -9.41 4.55 -3.12
CA THR A 68 -8.15 4.15 -3.75
C THR A 68 -7.33 3.28 -2.80
N ALA A 69 -7.13 3.72 -1.56
CA ALA A 69 -6.39 2.95 -0.54
C ALA A 69 -7.02 1.57 -0.30
N TYR A 70 -8.35 1.49 -0.18
CA TYR A 70 -9.08 0.24 0.00
C TYR A 70 -8.89 -0.73 -1.17
N ARG A 71 -9.01 -0.24 -2.41
CA ARG A 71 -8.82 -1.07 -3.62
C ARG A 71 -7.39 -1.60 -3.75
N LEU A 72 -6.39 -0.77 -3.44
CA LEU A 72 -4.98 -1.15 -3.46
C LEU A 72 -4.71 -2.23 -2.39
N LEU A 73 -5.27 -2.05 -1.19
CA LEU A 73 -5.14 -3.02 -0.11
C LEU A 73 -5.75 -4.38 -0.49
N GLU A 74 -6.94 -4.41 -1.11
CA GLU A 74 -7.54 -5.65 -1.59
C GLU A 74 -6.66 -6.36 -2.63
N ARG A 75 -6.10 -5.62 -3.59
CA ARG A 75 -5.22 -6.19 -4.62
C ARG A 75 -3.97 -6.81 -4.00
N LEU A 76 -3.30 -6.08 -3.11
CA LEU A 76 -2.11 -6.56 -2.41
C LEU A 76 -2.41 -7.81 -1.57
N ASN A 77 -3.53 -7.85 -0.85
CA ASN A 77 -3.91 -9.03 -0.08
C ASN A 77 -4.17 -10.25 -0.98
N ARG A 78 -4.73 -10.07 -2.18
CA ARG A 78 -4.94 -11.18 -3.13
C ARG A 78 -3.62 -11.70 -3.71
N LEU A 79 -2.66 -10.80 -3.94
CA LEU A 79 -1.33 -11.16 -4.46
C LEU A 79 -0.47 -11.87 -3.40
N LEU A 80 -0.65 -11.51 -2.13
CA LEU A 80 0.17 -11.98 -1.01
C LEU A 80 -0.51 -13.06 -0.16
N ALA A 81 -1.71 -13.52 -0.54
CA ALA A 81 -2.41 -14.65 0.08
C ALA A 81 -1.69 -15.96 -0.24
#